data_AF-A0A1W9WK63-F1
#
_entry.id   AF-A0A1W9WK63-F1
#
_cell.length_a   1.000
_cell.length_b   1.000
_cell.length_c   1.000
_cell.angle_alpha   90.00
_cell.angle_beta   90.00
_cell.angle_gamma   90.00
#
_symmetry.space_group_name_H-M   'P 1'
#
loop_
_entity.id
_entity.type
_entity.pdbx_description
1 polymer ?
#
loop_
_entity_poly.entity_id
_entity_poly.type
_entity_poly.pdbx_seq_one_letter_code
_entity_poly.pdbx_strand_id
1 'polypeptide(L)'
;MILPHRYLFRTTSTTVKAHEYSGQVQDFPWHVFAWTDEDGVEGAIEACCQSLDLSGKRLGVEELVMRVKEYNLLKIFAPEVVISLADPLITELRLVKDANEIDCIRKAVHLTEIVLEETLPKIKIGMTEKDIESELVIGLFKGGSEALPFKPLVQTGTSGANPHATSGNRQLAEGDLLIIDFGARVDGYISDITRTYAVGAISEEKRQLYNIVKESNQAGCRIAKAGISCQAVDQATRAVIDSAGYGKYFTHRTGHGIGLEAHEPPFIVDGNPMILQTGMTFTVEPGIYIPSLGGVRIEDDVLITEDGTECLTTFSRELITVACST
;
A
#
# COMPACT_ATOMS: atom_id res chain seq x y z
N MET A 1 15.79 -22.42 6.40
CA MET A 1 16.34 -21.39 5.50
C MET A 1 15.16 -20.69 4.86
N ILE A 2 15.06 -19.37 5.03
CA ILE A 2 14.07 -18.56 4.32
C ILE A 2 14.82 -18.02 3.11
N LEU A 3 14.30 -18.25 1.91
CA LEU A 3 14.82 -17.61 0.70
C LEU A 3 13.93 -16.42 0.37
N PRO A 4 14.22 -15.20 0.87
CA PRO A 4 13.56 -14.01 0.37
C PRO A 4 13.97 -13.81 -1.10
N HIS A 5 12.99 -13.66 -1.98
CA HIS A 5 13.17 -13.76 -3.43
C HIS A 5 13.94 -12.59 -4.09
N ARG A 6 14.62 -11.75 -3.32
CA ARG A 6 15.41 -10.62 -3.85
C ARG A 6 16.78 -11.00 -4.41
N TYR A 7 17.22 -12.26 -4.37
CA TYR A 7 18.63 -12.59 -4.64
C TYR A 7 18.91 -13.76 -5.60
N LEU A 8 18.03 -14.00 -6.57
CA LEU A 8 18.42 -14.68 -7.82
C LEU A 8 18.79 -13.61 -8.84
N PHE A 9 20.09 -13.36 -9.01
CA PHE A 9 20.58 -12.34 -9.93
C PHE A 9 20.67 -12.89 -11.34
N ARG A 10 19.86 -12.32 -12.25
CA ARG A 10 19.99 -12.51 -13.69
C ARG A 10 21.10 -11.58 -14.18
N THR A 11 22.15 -12.13 -14.78
CA THR A 11 23.29 -11.34 -15.28
C THR A 11 23.46 -11.55 -16.78
N THR A 12 23.65 -10.47 -17.53
CA THR A 12 23.88 -10.52 -19.00
C THR A 12 25.34 -10.82 -19.38
N SER A 13 26.18 -11.13 -18.39
CA SER A 13 27.62 -11.36 -18.58
C SER A 13 28.06 -12.51 -17.68
N THR A 14 28.78 -13.46 -18.27
CA THR A 14 29.38 -14.63 -17.62
C THR A 14 30.42 -14.29 -16.56
N THR A 15 30.71 -13.00 -16.31
CA THR A 15 31.77 -12.59 -15.40
C THR A 15 31.45 -11.32 -14.59
N VAL A 16 30.18 -11.01 -14.28
CA VAL A 16 29.91 -10.03 -13.21
C VAL A 16 29.91 -10.79 -11.89
N LYS A 17 31.07 -10.84 -11.24
CA LYS A 17 31.18 -11.31 -9.86
C LYS A 17 30.19 -10.51 -9.01
N ALA A 18 29.29 -11.19 -8.30
CA ALA A 18 28.22 -10.59 -7.49
C ALA A 18 28.66 -9.43 -6.57
N HIS A 19 29.95 -9.37 -6.21
CA HIS A 19 30.56 -8.24 -5.50
C HIS A 19 30.53 -6.89 -6.25
N GLU A 20 30.18 -6.82 -7.54
CA GLU A 20 30.02 -5.54 -8.26
C GLU A 20 28.61 -4.96 -8.08
N TYR A 21 27.64 -5.77 -7.62
CA TYR A 21 26.33 -5.31 -7.12
C TYR A 21 26.35 -4.99 -5.61
N SER A 22 27.53 -5.04 -4.97
CA SER A 22 27.75 -4.80 -3.53
C SER A 22 27.38 -3.41 -3.03
N GLY A 23 26.97 -2.49 -3.90
CA GLY A 23 26.47 -1.17 -3.48
C GLY A 23 25.11 -1.22 -2.77
N GLN A 24 24.30 -2.27 -2.97
CA GLN A 24 22.90 -2.28 -2.51
C GLN A 24 22.60 -3.18 -1.31
N VAL A 25 23.49 -4.12 -0.95
CA VAL A 25 23.31 -5.02 0.21
C VAL A 25 24.68 -5.37 0.79
N GLN A 26 25.18 -4.57 1.73
CA GLN A 26 26.56 -4.74 2.23
C GLN A 26 26.70 -5.75 3.38
N ASP A 27 25.62 -6.16 4.06
CA ASP A 27 25.75 -6.79 5.39
C ASP A 27 25.03 -8.14 5.59
N PHE A 28 24.52 -8.79 4.53
CA PHE A 28 23.89 -10.11 4.64
C PHE A 28 24.75 -11.20 3.99
N PRO A 29 25.06 -12.35 4.65
CA PRO A 29 25.84 -13.41 4.02
C PRO A 29 25.00 -14.14 2.97
N TRP A 30 25.27 -13.84 1.71
CA TRP A 30 24.58 -14.37 0.53
C TRP A 30 25.53 -15.25 -0.28
N HIS A 31 25.00 -16.34 -0.83
CA HIS A 31 25.67 -17.17 -1.81
C HIS A 31 24.90 -17.10 -3.13
N VAL A 32 25.56 -16.66 -4.19
CA VAL A 32 24.90 -16.33 -5.46
C VAL A 32 25.12 -17.43 -6.48
N PHE A 33 24.02 -17.90 -7.06
CA PHE A 33 24.00 -18.77 -8.23
C PHE A 33 23.47 -17.96 -9.41
N ALA A 34 24.38 -17.44 -10.25
CA ALA A 34 24.04 -16.62 -11.40
C ALA A 34 23.79 -17.49 -12.65
N TRP A 35 23.05 -16.93 -13.61
CA TRP A 35 22.78 -17.55 -14.91
C TRP A 35 22.68 -16.48 -16.02
N THR A 36 22.86 -16.91 -17.26
CA THR A 36 22.75 -16.07 -18.47
C THR A 36 21.51 -16.43 -19.28
N ASP A 37 21.04 -15.54 -20.15
CA ASP A 37 19.87 -15.80 -21.00
C ASP A 37 20.09 -17.01 -21.92
N GLU A 38 21.33 -17.28 -22.34
CA GLU A 38 21.70 -18.44 -23.14
C GLU A 38 21.62 -19.75 -22.35
N ASP A 39 22.05 -19.74 -21.08
CA ASP A 39 22.13 -20.94 -20.23
C ASP A 39 20.78 -21.30 -19.59
N GLY A 40 19.91 -20.32 -19.37
CA GLY A 40 18.69 -20.49 -18.58
C GLY A 40 18.95 -20.63 -17.08
N VAL A 41 17.89 -20.65 -16.29
CA VAL A 41 17.96 -20.61 -14.81
C VAL A 41 18.15 -22.00 -14.19
N GLU A 42 17.94 -23.04 -14.97
CA GLU A 42 17.87 -24.44 -14.55
C GLU A 42 19.16 -24.88 -13.86
N GLY A 43 20.32 -24.63 -14.47
CA GLY A 43 21.63 -25.00 -13.90
C GLY A 43 21.97 -24.23 -12.62
N ALA A 44 21.53 -22.98 -12.49
CA ALA A 44 21.72 -22.20 -11.27
C ALA A 44 20.88 -22.73 -10.10
N ILE A 45 19.63 -23.13 -10.36
CA ILE A 45 18.78 -23.75 -9.34
C ILE A 45 19.32 -25.13 -8.95
N GLU A 46 19.80 -25.93 -9.90
CA GLU A 46 20.45 -27.21 -9.62
C GLU A 46 21.67 -27.03 -8.70
N ALA A 47 22.58 -26.11 -9.05
CA ALA A 47 23.76 -25.80 -8.24
C ALA A 47 23.37 -25.29 -6.85
N CYS A 48 22.31 -24.48 -6.74
CA CYS A 48 21.76 -24.02 -5.46
C CYS A 48 21.25 -25.18 -4.60
N CYS A 49 20.42 -26.06 -5.17
CA CYS A 49 19.91 -27.25 -4.49
C CYS A 49 21.02 -28.16 -3.97
N GLN A 50 22.07 -28.36 -4.77
CA GLN A 50 23.23 -29.17 -4.41
C GLN A 50 24.07 -28.52 -3.30
N SER A 51 24.39 -27.22 -3.43
CA SER A 51 25.19 -26.47 -2.46
C SER A 51 24.52 -26.38 -1.08
N LEU A 52 23.19 -26.25 -1.06
CA LEU A 52 22.40 -26.23 0.18
C LEU A 52 22.06 -27.62 0.71
N ASP A 53 22.36 -28.68 -0.06
CA ASP A 53 22.08 -30.08 0.25
C ASP A 53 20.61 -30.25 0.67
N LEU A 54 19.67 -29.86 -0.20
CA LEU A 54 18.26 -29.74 0.17
C LEU A 54 17.51 -31.07 0.36
N SER A 55 18.14 -32.23 0.11
CA SER A 55 17.47 -33.54 0.22
C SER A 55 16.99 -33.79 1.66
N GLY A 56 15.70 -34.09 1.83
CA GLY A 56 15.07 -34.29 3.14
C GLY A 56 15.02 -33.05 4.05
N LYS A 57 15.51 -31.89 3.59
CA LYS A 57 15.48 -30.64 4.37
C LYS A 57 14.15 -29.92 4.20
N ARG A 58 13.89 -29.00 5.13
CA ARG A 58 12.74 -28.08 5.07
C ARG A 58 13.17 -26.71 4.52
N LEU A 59 12.52 -26.28 3.46
CA LEU A 59 12.72 -24.98 2.82
C LEU A 59 11.50 -24.08 3.07
N GLY A 60 11.73 -22.91 3.67
CA GLY A 60 10.71 -21.88 3.83
C GLY A 60 10.60 -21.03 2.57
N VAL A 61 9.40 -20.86 2.04
CA VAL A 61 9.12 -20.06 0.84
C VAL A 61 8.01 -19.05 1.11
N GLU A 62 8.06 -17.90 0.46
CA GLU A 62 6.97 -16.93 0.40
C GLU A 62 6.01 -17.32 -0.73
N GLU A 63 4.77 -17.69 -0.38
CA GLU A 63 3.82 -18.22 -1.38
C GLU A 63 3.34 -17.17 -2.38
N LEU A 64 3.29 -15.90 -1.98
CA LEU A 64 2.85 -14.80 -2.83
C LEU A 64 3.95 -14.33 -3.80
N VAL A 65 5.19 -14.78 -3.60
CA VAL A 65 6.36 -14.28 -4.35
C VAL A 65 7.00 -15.38 -5.20
N MET A 66 7.14 -16.60 -4.68
CA MET A 66 7.74 -17.70 -5.43
C MET A 66 6.85 -18.11 -6.61
N ARG A 67 7.38 -18.06 -7.83
CA ARG A 67 6.61 -18.47 -9.01
C ARG A 67 6.58 -20.00 -9.11
N VAL A 68 5.57 -20.49 -9.82
CA VAL A 68 5.42 -21.92 -10.12
C VAL A 68 6.64 -22.49 -10.87
N LYS A 69 7.36 -21.67 -11.64
CA LYS A 69 8.60 -22.10 -12.32
C LYS A 69 9.65 -22.57 -11.33
N GLU A 70 10.00 -21.74 -10.35
CA GLU A 70 10.99 -22.09 -9.32
C GLU A 70 10.55 -23.30 -8.51
N TYR A 71 9.26 -23.38 -8.15
CA TYR A 71 8.70 -24.56 -7.48
C TYR A 71 8.93 -25.85 -8.28
N ASN A 72 8.65 -25.85 -9.59
CA ASN A 72 8.84 -27.02 -10.43
C ASN A 72 10.32 -27.43 -10.54
N LEU A 73 11.23 -26.46 -10.63
CA LEU A 73 12.67 -26.74 -10.65
C LEU A 73 13.17 -27.33 -9.32
N LEU A 74 12.65 -26.84 -8.18
CA LEU A 74 12.93 -27.45 -6.87
C LEU A 74 12.44 -28.90 -6.82
N LYS A 75 11.30 -29.23 -7.42
CA LYS A 75 10.81 -30.62 -7.50
C LYS A 75 11.64 -31.52 -8.40
N ILE A 76 12.34 -30.98 -9.38
CA ILE A 76 13.26 -31.73 -10.25
C ILE A 76 14.60 -31.96 -9.54
N PHE A 77 15.22 -30.89 -9.03
CA PHE A 77 16.59 -30.93 -8.53
C PHE A 77 16.72 -31.24 -7.03
N ALA A 78 15.63 -31.12 -6.27
CA ALA A 78 15.56 -31.49 -4.85
C ALA A 78 14.21 -32.17 -4.54
N PRO A 79 13.90 -33.34 -5.15
CA PRO A 79 12.58 -33.97 -5.07
C PRO A 79 12.13 -34.30 -3.63
N GLU A 80 13.07 -34.56 -2.74
CA GLU A 80 12.82 -34.87 -1.33
C GLU A 80 12.71 -33.63 -0.42
N VAL A 81 12.83 -32.41 -0.97
CA VAL A 81 12.72 -31.18 -0.16
C VAL A 81 11.28 -30.98 0.32
N VAL A 82 11.14 -30.68 1.61
CA VAL A 82 9.87 -30.33 2.23
C VAL A 82 9.69 -28.82 2.15
N ILE A 83 8.81 -28.36 1.26
CA ILE A 83 8.48 -26.94 1.14
C ILE A 83 7.48 -26.57 2.25
N SER A 84 7.71 -25.44 2.91
CA SER A 84 6.84 -24.90 3.96
C SER A 84 6.66 -23.41 3.78
N LEU A 85 5.50 -22.90 4.15
CA LEU A 85 5.21 -21.47 4.06
C LEU A 85 6.00 -20.71 5.12
N ALA A 86 6.76 -19.71 4.68
CA ALA A 86 7.51 -18.82 5.55
C ALA A 86 6.75 -17.52 5.85
N ASP A 87 5.63 -17.28 5.15
CA ASP A 87 4.82 -16.06 5.24
C ASP A 87 4.47 -15.67 6.68
N PRO A 88 4.04 -16.58 7.59
CA PRO A 88 3.75 -16.20 8.98
C PRO A 88 4.97 -15.66 9.74
N LEU A 89 6.14 -16.27 9.52
CA LEU A 89 7.39 -15.87 10.19
C LEU A 89 7.91 -14.54 9.64
N ILE A 90 7.85 -14.35 8.32
CA ILE A 90 8.25 -13.09 7.68
C ILE A 90 7.29 -11.97 8.06
N THR A 91 5.99 -12.26 8.12
CA THR A 91 4.98 -11.33 8.60
C THR A 91 5.28 -10.90 10.02
N GLU A 92 5.54 -11.82 10.95
CA GLU A 92 5.87 -11.49 12.35
C GLU A 92 7.06 -10.54 12.46
N LEU A 93 8.10 -10.74 11.64
CA LEU A 93 9.29 -9.87 11.61
C LEU A 93 9.02 -8.48 11.03
N ARG A 94 8.06 -8.33 10.10
CA ARG A 94 7.73 -7.06 9.42
C ARG A 94 6.58 -6.29 10.06
N LEU A 95 5.81 -6.95 10.94
CA LEU A 95 4.58 -6.40 11.49
C LEU A 95 4.85 -5.16 12.34
N VAL A 96 5.91 -5.22 13.15
CA VAL A 96 6.35 -4.17 14.08
C VAL A 96 7.59 -3.51 13.49
N LYS A 97 7.45 -2.24 13.12
CA LYS A 97 8.51 -1.45 12.49
C LYS A 97 9.50 -0.95 13.53
N ASP A 98 10.78 -0.97 13.20
CA ASP A 98 11.81 -0.25 13.96
C ASP A 98 11.79 1.26 13.66
N ALA A 99 12.63 2.02 14.38
CA ALA A 99 12.69 3.47 14.23
C ALA A 99 13.12 3.94 12.83
N ASN A 100 14.04 3.23 12.18
CA ASN A 100 14.49 3.56 10.82
C ASN A 100 13.38 3.30 9.81
N GLU A 101 12.67 2.18 9.94
CA GLU A 101 11.53 1.84 9.09
C GLU A 101 10.42 2.89 9.18
N ILE A 102 10.07 3.31 10.41
CA ILE A 102 9.09 4.37 10.65
C ILE A 102 9.55 5.69 10.02
N ASP A 103 10.82 6.05 10.16
CA ASP A 103 11.36 7.27 9.55
C ASP A 103 11.30 7.23 8.02
N CYS A 104 11.48 6.06 7.41
CA CYS A 104 11.29 5.89 5.96
C CYS A 104 9.82 6.10 5.55
N ILE A 105 8.86 5.56 6.31
CA ILE A 105 7.43 5.78 6.09
C ILE A 105 7.09 7.27 6.23
N ARG A 106 7.62 7.97 7.25
CA ARG A 106 7.41 9.42 7.42
C ARG A 106 7.91 10.23 6.22
N LYS A 107 9.07 9.88 5.66
CA LYS A 107 9.57 10.52 4.43
C LYS A 107 8.64 10.26 3.25
N ALA A 108 8.14 9.03 3.10
CA ALA A 108 7.19 8.68 2.04
C ALA A 108 5.87 9.46 2.18
N VAL A 109 5.34 9.60 3.41
CA VAL A 109 4.16 10.42 3.69
C VAL A 109 4.42 11.88 3.31
N HIS A 110 5.52 12.45 3.81
CA HIS A 110 5.87 13.85 3.54
C HIS A 110 5.98 14.15 2.04
N LEU A 111 6.61 13.25 1.27
CA LEU A 111 6.70 13.38 -0.18
C LEU A 111 5.32 13.35 -0.84
N THR A 112 4.45 12.40 -0.46
CA THR A 112 3.08 12.33 -1.00
C THR A 112 2.31 13.61 -0.70
N GLU A 113 2.41 14.15 0.51
CA GLU A 113 1.72 15.39 0.90
C GLU A 113 2.20 16.60 0.09
N ILE A 114 3.52 16.77 -0.09
CA ILE A 114 4.07 17.84 -0.94
C ILE A 114 3.53 17.73 -2.37
N VAL A 115 3.55 16.52 -2.94
CA VAL A 115 3.06 16.31 -4.31
C VAL A 115 1.57 16.61 -4.42
N LEU A 116 0.78 16.29 -3.39
CA LEU A 116 -0.64 16.63 -3.33
C LEU A 116 -0.84 18.15 -3.30
N GLU A 117 -0.14 18.84 -2.39
CA GLU A 117 -0.19 20.31 -2.26
C GLU A 117 0.18 21.03 -3.56
N GLU A 118 1.21 20.56 -4.26
CA GLU A 118 1.65 21.13 -5.53
C GLU A 118 0.70 20.82 -6.70
N THR A 119 -0.01 19.69 -6.63
CA THR A 119 -0.90 19.24 -7.71
C THR A 119 -2.26 19.92 -7.64
N LEU A 120 -2.82 20.12 -6.44
CA LEU A 120 -4.17 20.68 -6.27
C LEU A 120 -4.42 22.01 -7.02
N PRO A 121 -3.50 23.00 -6.99
CA PRO A 121 -3.68 24.25 -7.74
C PRO A 121 -3.68 24.10 -9.26
N LYS A 122 -3.17 22.98 -9.79
CA LYS A 122 -3.13 22.69 -11.22
C LYS A 122 -4.43 22.06 -11.72
N ILE A 123 -5.23 21.45 -10.83
CA ILE A 123 -6.46 20.76 -11.18
C ILE A 123 -7.51 21.77 -11.64
N LYS A 124 -8.08 21.53 -12.82
CA LYS A 124 -9.11 22.38 -13.44
C LYS A 124 -10.25 21.54 -13.97
N ILE A 125 -11.44 22.13 -14.00
CA ILE A 125 -12.60 21.56 -14.71
C ILE A 125 -12.21 21.26 -16.16
N GLY A 126 -12.69 20.13 -16.68
CA GLY A 126 -12.38 19.64 -18.02
C GLY A 126 -11.15 18.73 -18.09
N MET A 127 -10.26 18.74 -17.08
CA MET A 127 -9.20 17.73 -16.98
C MET A 127 -9.81 16.34 -16.82
N THR A 128 -9.23 15.35 -17.50
CA THR A 128 -9.59 13.95 -17.29
C THR A 128 -8.96 13.42 -16.01
N GLU A 129 -9.51 12.33 -15.46
CA GLU A 129 -8.90 11.59 -14.35
C GLU A 129 -7.44 11.25 -14.64
N LYS A 130 -7.12 10.85 -15.88
CA LYS A 130 -5.74 10.57 -16.33
C LYS A 130 -4.83 11.79 -16.39
N ASP A 131 -5.35 12.98 -16.70
CA ASP A 131 -4.53 14.18 -16.70
C ASP A 131 -4.06 14.48 -15.27
N ILE A 132 -4.96 14.34 -14.28
CA ILE A 132 -4.65 14.52 -12.87
C ILE A 132 -3.73 13.40 -12.37
N GLU A 133 -4.00 12.14 -12.72
CA GLU A 133 -3.13 10.99 -12.43
C GLU A 133 -1.70 11.24 -12.92
N SER A 134 -1.56 11.78 -14.14
CA SER A 134 -0.26 12.08 -14.75
C SER A 134 0.50 13.15 -13.97
N GLU A 135 -0.17 14.22 -13.53
CA GLU A 135 0.45 15.24 -12.68
C GLU A 135 0.98 14.66 -11.36
N LEU A 136 0.21 13.79 -10.71
CA LEU A 136 0.61 13.11 -9.47
C LEU A 136 1.84 12.22 -9.71
N VAL A 137 1.81 11.38 -10.75
CA VAL A 137 2.92 10.47 -11.09
C VAL A 137 4.18 11.26 -11.42
N ILE A 138 4.07 12.34 -12.21
CA ILE A 138 5.21 13.21 -12.51
C ILE A 138 5.74 13.87 -11.24
N GLY A 139 4.86 14.33 -10.36
CA GLY A 139 5.22 14.90 -9.07
C GLY A 139 5.99 13.92 -8.18
N LEU A 140 5.48 12.70 -8.01
CA LEU A 140 6.13 11.64 -7.23
C LEU A 140 7.55 11.35 -7.71
N PHE A 141 7.73 11.14 -9.02
CA PHE A 141 9.07 10.85 -9.56
C PHE A 141 10.01 12.06 -9.50
N LYS A 142 9.51 13.28 -9.72
CA LYS A 142 10.33 14.50 -9.57
C LYS A 142 10.74 14.75 -8.12
N GLY A 143 9.87 14.42 -7.17
CA GLY A 143 10.13 14.56 -5.74
C GLY A 143 10.99 13.45 -5.14
N GLY A 144 11.35 12.42 -5.93
CA GLY A 144 12.32 11.39 -5.54
C GLY A 144 11.72 10.05 -5.15
N SER A 145 10.45 9.77 -5.47
CA SER A 145 9.87 8.43 -5.27
C SER A 145 10.62 7.39 -6.10
N GLU A 146 11.05 6.29 -5.48
CA GLU A 146 11.81 5.21 -6.14
C GLU A 146 10.97 4.43 -7.14
N ALA A 147 9.69 4.28 -6.82
CA ALA A 147 8.67 3.62 -7.62
C ALA A 147 7.29 4.15 -7.21
N LEU A 148 6.25 3.74 -7.93
CA LEU A 148 4.87 3.86 -7.45
C LEU A 148 4.56 2.64 -6.58
N PRO A 149 4.12 2.80 -5.31
CA PRO A 149 3.77 1.67 -4.45
C PRO A 149 2.57 0.88 -4.99
N PHE A 150 1.65 1.60 -5.65
CA PHE A 150 0.50 1.11 -6.38
C PHE A 150 0.13 2.16 -7.43
N LYS A 151 -0.79 1.83 -8.34
CA LYS A 151 -1.23 2.76 -9.37
C LYS A 151 -2.15 3.84 -8.75
N PRO A 152 -1.83 5.15 -8.86
CA PRO A 152 -2.71 6.20 -8.36
C PRO A 152 -4.12 6.10 -8.94
N LEU A 153 -5.12 6.33 -8.09
CA LEU A 153 -6.53 6.36 -8.47
C LEU A 153 -7.03 7.79 -8.39
N VAL A 154 -7.55 8.28 -9.52
CA VAL A 154 -8.27 9.55 -9.59
C VAL A 154 -9.66 9.24 -10.10
N GLN A 155 -10.67 9.59 -9.30
CA GLN A 155 -12.06 9.26 -9.59
C GLN A 155 -12.93 10.49 -9.41
N THR A 156 -13.68 10.88 -10.44
CA THR A 156 -14.55 12.04 -10.41
C THR A 156 -16.04 11.71 -10.59
N GLY A 157 -16.87 12.32 -9.75
CA GLY A 157 -18.31 12.14 -9.77
C GLY A 157 -18.69 10.67 -9.59
N THR A 158 -19.49 10.13 -10.51
CA THR A 158 -20.02 8.75 -10.41
C THR A 158 -18.98 7.65 -10.56
N SER A 159 -17.80 7.91 -11.15
CA SER A 159 -16.73 6.90 -11.18
C SER A 159 -16.22 6.57 -9.77
N GLY A 160 -16.26 7.56 -8.86
CA GLY A 160 -15.92 7.41 -7.46
C GLY A 160 -16.87 6.52 -6.66
N ALA A 161 -17.98 6.06 -7.24
CA ALA A 161 -18.86 5.08 -6.60
C ALA A 161 -18.35 3.63 -6.70
N ASN A 162 -17.24 3.39 -7.41
CA ASN A 162 -16.54 2.11 -7.41
C ASN A 162 -15.19 2.30 -6.70
N PRO A 163 -14.97 1.71 -5.51
CA PRO A 163 -13.75 1.91 -4.71
C PRO A 163 -12.45 1.52 -5.44
N HIS A 164 -12.55 0.71 -6.50
CA HIS A 164 -11.40 0.24 -7.28
C HIS A 164 -11.46 0.64 -8.76
N ALA A 165 -12.26 1.66 -9.12
CA ALA A 165 -12.22 2.19 -10.48
C ALA A 165 -10.85 2.80 -10.76
N THR A 166 -10.22 2.36 -11.85
CA THR A 166 -8.99 2.99 -12.34
C THR A 166 -9.31 4.33 -13.01
N SER A 167 -8.39 5.28 -12.92
CA SER A 167 -8.45 6.58 -13.61
C SER A 167 -8.74 6.41 -15.12
N GLY A 168 -9.84 7.01 -15.56
CA GLY A 168 -10.36 6.92 -16.92
C GLY A 168 -10.25 8.24 -17.69
N ASN A 169 -11.11 8.38 -18.70
CA ASN A 169 -11.18 9.58 -19.54
C ASN A 169 -12.36 10.49 -19.12
N ARG A 170 -13.02 10.23 -17.99
CA ARG A 170 -14.10 11.10 -17.51
C ARG A 170 -13.49 12.45 -17.15
N GLN A 171 -14.10 13.52 -17.64
CA GLN A 171 -13.69 14.88 -17.33
C GLN A 171 -14.24 15.32 -15.98
N LEU A 172 -13.45 16.06 -15.22
CA LEU A 172 -13.83 16.73 -14.00
C LEU A 172 -14.87 17.82 -14.32
N ALA A 173 -16.02 17.81 -13.64
CA ALA A 173 -17.08 18.80 -13.82
C ALA A 173 -17.44 19.49 -12.51
N GLU A 174 -18.02 20.69 -12.61
CA GLU A 174 -18.57 21.39 -11.45
C GLU A 174 -19.65 20.54 -10.75
N GLY A 175 -19.61 20.53 -9.42
CA GLY A 175 -20.49 19.73 -8.58
C GLY A 175 -20.04 18.29 -8.35
N ASP A 176 -18.92 17.86 -8.94
CA ASP A 176 -18.33 16.54 -8.67
C ASP A 176 -17.67 16.47 -7.28
N LEU A 177 -17.61 15.24 -6.75
CA LEU A 177 -16.60 14.86 -5.77
C LEU A 177 -15.40 14.29 -6.54
N LEU A 178 -14.19 14.59 -6.09
CA LEU A 178 -12.94 14.10 -6.66
C LEU A 178 -12.18 13.31 -5.60
N ILE A 179 -12.06 11.99 -5.77
CA ILE A 179 -11.21 11.14 -4.94
C ILE A 179 -9.83 11.08 -5.59
N ILE A 180 -8.79 11.32 -4.81
CA ILE A 180 -7.39 11.10 -5.17
C ILE A 180 -6.81 10.15 -4.12
N ASP A 181 -6.32 9.00 -4.57
CA ASP A 181 -5.67 7.95 -3.78
C ASP A 181 -4.32 7.65 -4.44
N PHE A 182 -3.24 7.90 -3.71
CA PHE A 182 -1.88 7.71 -4.19
C PHE A 182 -0.86 7.68 -3.05
N GLY A 183 0.33 7.18 -3.36
CA GLY A 183 1.41 7.01 -2.39
C GLY A 183 2.79 7.14 -3.02
N ALA A 184 3.79 7.39 -2.20
CA ALA A 184 5.19 7.42 -2.59
C ALA A 184 5.93 6.18 -2.08
N ARG A 185 7.12 5.92 -2.62
CA ARG A 185 8.08 4.95 -2.08
C ARG A 185 9.41 5.64 -1.83
N VAL A 186 9.89 5.60 -0.58
CA VAL A 186 11.17 6.18 -0.15
C VAL A 186 11.92 5.17 0.70
N ASP A 187 13.18 4.91 0.35
CA ASP A 187 14.05 3.94 1.03
C ASP A 187 13.38 2.54 1.14
N GLY A 188 12.61 2.15 0.13
CA GLY A 188 11.83 0.89 0.10
C GLY A 188 10.48 0.90 0.81
N TYR A 189 10.19 1.89 1.67
CA TYR A 189 8.93 2.02 2.42
C TYR A 189 7.91 2.91 1.72
N ILE A 190 6.63 2.66 1.96
CA ILE A 190 5.53 3.31 1.24
C ILE A 190 4.71 4.23 2.14
N SER A 191 4.01 5.16 1.51
CA SER A 191 2.83 5.84 2.07
C SER A 191 1.59 5.51 1.26
N ASP A 192 0.42 5.71 1.86
CA ASP A 192 -0.88 5.54 1.22
C ASP A 192 -1.87 6.62 1.71
N ILE A 193 -2.27 7.53 0.80
CA ILE A 193 -3.10 8.67 1.17
C ILE A 193 -4.23 8.84 0.17
N THR A 194 -5.45 8.64 0.66
CA THR A 194 -6.69 9.07 0.01
C THR A 194 -7.23 10.39 0.58
N ARG A 195 -7.55 11.34 -0.30
CA ARG A 195 -8.36 12.53 0.00
C ARG A 195 -9.48 12.71 -1.01
N THR A 196 -10.62 13.21 -0.52
CA THR A 196 -11.76 13.60 -1.36
C THR A 196 -11.94 15.12 -1.37
N TYR A 197 -12.18 15.69 -2.54
CA TYR A 197 -12.32 17.12 -2.78
C TYR A 197 -13.69 17.47 -3.37
N ALA A 198 -14.17 18.68 -3.08
CA ALA A 198 -15.32 19.27 -3.77
C ALA A 198 -14.85 20.01 -5.03
N VAL A 199 -15.54 19.84 -6.16
CA VAL A 199 -15.28 20.62 -7.37
C VAL A 199 -16.32 21.74 -7.47
N GLY A 200 -15.91 22.97 -7.19
CA GLY A 200 -16.85 24.09 -7.09
C GLY A 200 -17.94 23.85 -6.03
N ALA A 201 -19.19 24.20 -6.35
CA ALA A 201 -20.32 24.00 -5.44
C ALA A 201 -20.88 22.57 -5.54
N ILE A 202 -20.78 21.81 -4.45
CA ILE A 202 -21.42 20.49 -4.31
C ILE A 202 -22.73 20.56 -3.50
N SER A 203 -23.60 19.58 -3.69
CA SER A 203 -24.86 19.45 -2.94
C SER A 203 -24.63 19.22 -1.45
N GLU A 204 -25.63 19.58 -0.62
CA GLU A 204 -25.59 19.35 0.82
C GLU A 204 -25.47 17.86 1.16
N GLU A 205 -26.13 16.99 0.40
CA GLU A 205 -26.02 15.54 0.55
C GLU A 205 -24.57 15.05 0.38
N LYS A 206 -23.83 15.57 -0.61
CA LYS A 206 -22.40 15.22 -0.80
C LYS A 206 -21.53 15.75 0.34
N ARG A 207 -21.84 16.92 0.90
CA ARG A 207 -21.14 17.46 2.09
C ARG A 207 -21.40 16.61 3.33
N GLN A 208 -22.63 16.16 3.52
CA GLN A 208 -23.00 15.27 4.62
C GLN A 208 -22.28 13.93 4.52
N LEU A 209 -22.25 13.31 3.33
CA LEU A 209 -21.46 12.10 3.08
C LEU A 209 -19.98 12.30 3.46
N TYR A 210 -19.40 13.43 3.08
CA TYR A 210 -18.01 13.74 3.43
C TYR A 210 -17.80 13.79 4.94
N ASN A 211 -18.67 14.50 5.65
CA ASN A 211 -18.56 14.65 7.10
C ASN A 211 -18.73 13.32 7.84
N ILE A 212 -19.61 12.43 7.37
CA ILE A 212 -19.78 11.09 7.95
C ILE A 212 -18.50 10.27 7.78
N VAL A 213 -17.89 10.27 6.58
CA VAL A 213 -16.64 9.55 6.34
C VAL A 213 -15.49 10.13 7.16
N LYS A 214 -15.42 11.45 7.29
CA LYS A 214 -14.44 12.13 8.14
C LYS A 214 -14.57 11.71 9.61
N GLU A 215 -15.79 11.70 10.14
CA GLU A 215 -16.06 11.24 11.50
C GLU A 215 -15.71 9.76 11.68
N SER A 216 -16.01 8.92 10.68
CA SER A 216 -15.67 7.50 10.67
C SER A 216 -14.17 7.26 10.72
N ASN A 217 -13.38 7.94 9.88
CA ASN A 217 -11.91 7.87 9.91
C ASN A 217 -11.38 8.29 11.29
N GLN A 218 -11.87 9.42 11.83
CA GLN A 218 -11.48 9.89 13.15
C GLN A 218 -11.83 8.92 14.28
N ALA A 219 -12.95 8.20 14.18
CA ALA A 219 -13.35 7.19 15.16
C ALA A 219 -12.37 6.01 15.17
N GLY A 220 -11.96 5.53 13.99
CA GLY A 220 -10.95 4.47 13.83
C GLY A 220 -9.60 4.88 14.42
N CYS A 221 -9.08 6.05 14.02
CA CYS A 221 -7.81 6.56 14.52
C CYS A 221 -7.80 6.77 16.04
N ARG A 222 -8.93 7.15 16.65
CA ARG A 222 -9.01 7.46 18.08
C ARG A 222 -9.02 6.21 18.98
N ILE A 223 -9.58 5.10 18.49
CA ILE A 223 -9.62 3.84 19.27
C ILE A 223 -8.37 2.99 19.04
N ALA A 224 -7.70 3.15 17.91
CA ALA A 224 -6.44 2.49 17.63
C ALA A 224 -5.42 2.78 18.76
N LYS A 225 -4.84 1.71 19.30
CA LYS A 225 -3.74 1.70 20.27
C LYS A 225 -3.32 0.25 20.54
N ALA A 226 -2.17 0.07 21.18
CA ALA A 226 -1.72 -1.24 21.62
C ALA A 226 -2.77 -1.92 22.51
N GLY A 227 -2.97 -3.23 22.31
CA GLY A 227 -3.95 -4.04 23.06
C GLY A 227 -5.37 -4.04 22.48
N ILE A 228 -5.68 -3.21 21.48
CA ILE A 228 -6.95 -3.24 20.75
C ILE A 228 -6.84 -4.19 19.56
N SER A 229 -7.90 -4.95 19.28
CA SER A 229 -7.93 -5.85 18.10
C SER A 229 -8.20 -5.09 16.80
N CYS A 230 -7.68 -5.58 15.68
CA CYS A 230 -7.92 -5.04 14.34
C CYS A 230 -9.42 -4.89 14.03
N GLN A 231 -10.23 -5.91 14.35
CA GLN A 231 -11.69 -5.84 14.18
C GLN A 231 -12.36 -4.72 14.99
N ALA A 232 -11.82 -4.33 16.14
CA ALA A 232 -12.43 -3.30 16.99
C ALA A 232 -12.25 -1.90 16.37
N VAL A 233 -11.14 -1.67 15.65
CA VAL A 233 -10.94 -0.46 14.87
C VAL A 233 -11.93 -0.41 13.70
N ASP A 234 -12.09 -1.50 12.95
CA ASP A 234 -13.08 -1.60 11.85
C ASP A 234 -14.53 -1.45 12.34
N GLN A 235 -14.88 -2.05 13.48
CA GLN A 235 -16.22 -1.88 14.07
C GLN A 235 -16.48 -0.44 14.49
N ALA A 236 -15.47 0.29 15.00
CA ALA A 236 -15.63 1.69 15.37
C ALA A 236 -15.88 2.61 14.15
N THR A 237 -15.18 2.38 13.04
CA THR A 237 -15.41 3.12 11.79
C THR A 237 -16.78 2.79 11.19
N ARG A 238 -17.13 1.50 11.10
CA ARG A 238 -18.43 1.03 10.60
C ARG A 238 -19.59 1.59 11.42
N ALA A 239 -19.50 1.60 12.74
CA ALA A 239 -20.56 2.08 13.61
C ALA A 239 -21.01 3.51 13.30
N VAL A 240 -20.08 4.40 12.91
CA VAL A 240 -20.39 5.78 12.49
C VAL A 240 -21.23 5.76 11.20
N ILE A 241 -20.78 5.02 10.19
CA ILE A 241 -21.43 4.94 8.87
C ILE A 241 -22.79 4.24 8.96
N ASP A 242 -22.88 3.17 9.75
CA ASP A 242 -24.11 2.42 10.01
C ASP A 242 -25.15 3.27 10.72
N SER A 243 -24.75 4.02 11.75
CA SER A 243 -25.64 4.92 12.49
C SER A 243 -26.19 6.06 11.63
N ALA A 244 -25.43 6.48 10.62
CA ALA A 244 -25.87 7.45 9.62
C ALA A 244 -26.76 6.84 8.51
N GLY A 245 -26.97 5.51 8.51
CA GLY A 245 -27.82 4.81 7.54
C GLY A 245 -27.13 4.41 6.23
N TYR A 246 -25.80 4.51 6.15
CA TYR A 246 -25.03 4.27 4.93
C TYR A 246 -24.24 2.95 4.94
N GLY A 247 -24.41 2.09 5.95
CA GLY A 247 -23.66 0.84 6.12
C GLY A 247 -23.48 -0.04 4.88
N LYS A 248 -24.57 -0.23 4.13
CA LYS A 248 -24.56 -1.03 2.89
C LYS A 248 -23.64 -0.49 1.78
N TYR A 249 -23.18 0.75 1.90
CA TYR A 249 -22.29 1.43 0.95
C TYR A 249 -20.83 1.46 1.42
N PHE A 250 -20.50 0.92 2.60
CA PHE A 250 -19.13 0.71 3.05
C PHE A 250 -18.70 -0.74 2.76
N THR A 251 -18.22 -0.97 1.54
CA THR A 251 -18.11 -2.31 0.94
C THR A 251 -16.74 -2.96 0.99
N HIS A 252 -15.77 -2.37 1.71
CA HIS A 252 -14.42 -2.91 1.87
C HIS A 252 -13.96 -2.83 3.33
N ARG A 253 -12.78 -3.36 3.63
CA ARG A 253 -12.12 -3.27 4.94
C ARG A 253 -11.82 -1.82 5.32
N THR A 254 -11.70 -1.51 6.61
CA THR A 254 -11.31 -0.17 7.08
C THR A 254 -9.86 0.18 6.75
N GLY A 255 -8.98 -0.79 6.54
CA GLY A 255 -7.62 -0.51 6.11
C GLY A 255 -6.69 -1.71 6.16
N HIS A 256 -5.41 -1.46 5.97
CA HIS A 256 -4.37 -2.48 5.84
C HIS A 256 -3.02 -1.99 6.32
N GLY A 257 -2.13 -2.92 6.65
CA GLY A 257 -0.76 -2.62 7.00
C GLY A 257 0.00 -2.03 5.83
N ILE A 258 0.93 -1.17 6.16
CA ILE A 258 1.86 -0.54 5.22
C ILE A 258 3.28 -0.71 5.73
N GLY A 259 4.23 -0.81 4.80
CA GLY A 259 5.64 -0.95 5.10
C GLY A 259 6.43 -1.04 3.79
N LEU A 260 7.04 -2.19 3.55
CA LEU A 260 7.72 -2.48 2.27
C LEU A 260 6.73 -2.75 1.13
N GLU A 261 5.51 -3.14 1.48
CA GLU A 261 4.39 -3.39 0.57
C GLU A 261 3.23 -2.45 0.89
N ALA A 262 2.47 -2.09 -0.15
CA ALA A 262 1.26 -1.28 0.01
C ALA A 262 0.19 -2.03 0.82
N HIS A 263 0.12 -3.35 0.65
CA HIS A 263 -0.82 -4.22 1.36
C HIS A 263 -0.07 -5.31 2.10
N GLU A 264 0.20 -5.10 3.38
CA GLU A 264 0.74 -6.09 4.30
C GLU A 264 -0.16 -6.21 5.55
N PRO A 265 -0.01 -7.22 6.40
CA PRO A 265 -0.65 -7.23 7.72
C PRO A 265 -0.18 -6.04 8.59
N PRO A 266 -1.00 -5.55 9.54
CA PRO A 266 -2.32 -6.06 9.92
C PRO A 266 -3.45 -5.61 8.98
N PHE A 267 -4.46 -6.44 8.76
CA PHE A 267 -5.67 -6.03 8.04
C PHE A 267 -6.77 -5.56 8.99
N ILE A 268 -7.20 -4.31 8.83
CA ILE A 268 -8.21 -3.67 9.69
C ILE A 268 -9.60 -4.00 9.14
N VAL A 269 -10.13 -5.14 9.56
CA VAL A 269 -11.40 -5.69 9.08
C VAL A 269 -12.11 -6.45 10.19
N ASP A 270 -13.43 -6.40 10.22
CA ASP A 270 -14.25 -7.22 11.11
C ASP A 270 -13.90 -8.71 10.98
N GLY A 271 -13.88 -9.41 12.11
CA GLY A 271 -13.46 -10.81 12.19
C GLY A 271 -11.95 -11.05 12.23
N ASN A 272 -11.08 -10.02 12.15
CA ASN A 272 -9.65 -10.17 12.44
C ASN A 272 -9.35 -9.92 13.94
N PRO A 273 -9.05 -10.96 14.74
CA PRO A 273 -8.83 -10.83 16.18
C PRO A 273 -7.40 -10.40 16.55
N MET A 274 -6.51 -10.19 15.57
CA MET A 274 -5.12 -9.79 15.82
C MET A 274 -5.06 -8.53 16.70
N ILE A 275 -4.26 -8.59 17.76
CA ILE A 275 -4.06 -7.49 18.70
C ILE A 275 -2.97 -6.56 18.17
N LEU A 276 -3.31 -5.27 18.07
CA LEU A 276 -2.37 -4.22 17.69
C LEU A 276 -1.27 -4.08 18.74
N GLN A 277 -0.04 -3.89 18.26
CA GLN A 277 1.16 -3.72 19.08
C GLN A 277 1.86 -2.41 18.71
N THR A 278 2.60 -1.83 19.64
CA THR A 278 3.46 -0.68 19.39
C THR A 278 4.43 -0.98 18.24
N GLY A 279 4.61 -0.02 17.34
CA GLY A 279 5.41 -0.13 16.11
C GLY A 279 4.64 -0.66 14.89
N MET A 280 3.39 -1.12 15.03
CA MET A 280 2.57 -1.45 13.87
C MET A 280 2.14 -0.19 13.10
N THR A 281 2.17 -0.26 11.77
CA THR A 281 1.71 0.79 10.85
C THR A 281 0.63 0.26 9.91
N PHE A 282 -0.42 1.05 9.67
CA PHE A 282 -1.53 0.69 8.79
C PHE A 282 -2.35 1.92 8.36
N THR A 283 -3.23 1.76 7.37
CA THR A 283 -4.19 2.76 6.91
C THR A 283 -5.49 2.73 7.72
N VAL A 284 -6.13 3.89 7.89
CA VAL A 284 -7.53 4.01 8.33
C VAL A 284 -8.31 4.77 7.27
N GLU A 285 -9.00 4.04 6.40
CA GLU A 285 -9.53 4.52 5.12
C GLU A 285 -11.03 4.21 4.89
N PRO A 286 -11.95 4.47 5.84
CA PRO A 286 -13.36 4.21 5.60
C PRO A 286 -13.89 5.01 4.40
N GLY A 287 -14.89 4.44 3.72
CA GLY A 287 -15.48 5.07 2.54
C GLY A 287 -16.96 4.74 2.36
N ILE A 288 -17.67 5.65 1.71
CA ILE A 288 -19.08 5.49 1.31
C ILE A 288 -19.16 5.63 -0.21
N TYR A 289 -19.73 4.62 -0.88
CA TYR A 289 -19.78 4.52 -2.34
C TYR A 289 -21.22 4.35 -2.84
N ILE A 290 -21.78 5.41 -3.44
CA ILE A 290 -23.18 5.44 -3.88
C ILE A 290 -23.24 5.61 -5.40
N PRO A 291 -23.72 4.61 -6.18
CA PRO A 291 -23.68 4.63 -7.65
C PRO A 291 -24.18 5.90 -8.33
N SER A 292 -25.21 6.54 -7.77
CA SER A 292 -25.80 7.77 -8.33
C SER A 292 -25.12 9.07 -7.91
N LEU A 293 -24.29 9.07 -6.85
CA LEU A 293 -23.70 10.27 -6.27
C LEU A 293 -22.18 10.35 -6.43
N GLY A 294 -21.51 9.19 -6.50
CA GLY A 294 -20.06 9.06 -6.41
C GLY A 294 -19.64 8.40 -5.11
N GLY A 295 -18.45 8.73 -4.62
CA GLY A 295 -17.98 8.24 -3.33
C GLY A 295 -17.17 9.27 -2.57
N VAL A 296 -16.93 8.95 -1.31
CA VAL A 296 -15.97 9.64 -0.45
C VAL A 296 -15.13 8.59 0.23
N ARG A 297 -13.80 8.79 0.23
CA ARG A 297 -12.86 8.10 1.11
C ARG A 297 -11.89 9.13 1.71
N ILE A 298 -11.54 8.92 2.97
CA ILE A 298 -10.53 9.68 3.69
C ILE A 298 -9.65 8.67 4.41
N GLU A 299 -8.35 8.75 4.16
CA GLU A 299 -7.38 7.76 4.60
C GLU A 299 -6.20 8.40 5.27
N ASP A 300 -5.73 7.81 6.36
CA ASP A 300 -4.46 8.19 6.93
C ASP A 300 -3.61 6.97 7.25
N ASP A 301 -2.31 7.14 7.03
CA ASP A 301 -1.27 6.28 7.55
C ASP A 301 -1.12 6.54 9.05
N VAL A 302 -1.22 5.49 9.87
CA VAL A 302 -1.11 5.59 11.32
C VAL A 302 -0.04 4.64 11.87
N LEU A 303 0.54 5.04 13.00
CA LEU A 303 1.50 4.29 13.80
C LEU A 303 0.94 4.06 15.20
N ILE A 304 0.99 2.82 15.68
CA ILE A 304 0.72 2.52 17.08
C ILE A 304 1.95 2.87 17.92
N THR A 305 1.80 3.80 18.85
CA THR A 305 2.85 4.20 19.79
C THR A 305 2.63 3.53 21.15
N GLU A 306 3.48 3.82 22.14
CA GLU A 306 3.26 3.36 23.52
C GLU A 306 2.02 4.03 24.15
N ASP A 307 1.75 5.29 23.78
CA ASP A 307 0.71 6.14 24.37
C ASP A 307 -0.62 6.13 23.59
N GLY A 308 -0.66 5.54 22.39
CA GLY A 308 -1.87 5.51 21.57
C GLY A 308 -1.57 5.31 20.08
N THR A 309 -2.15 6.18 19.26
CA THR A 309 -1.94 6.20 17.80
C THR A 309 -1.46 7.57 17.36
N GLU A 310 -0.36 7.58 16.63
CA GLU A 310 0.14 8.73 15.88
C GLU A 310 -0.41 8.65 14.46
N CYS A 311 -0.98 9.74 13.97
CA CYS A 311 -1.30 9.87 12.56
C CYS A 311 -0.06 10.40 11.84
N LEU A 312 0.54 9.58 10.98
CA LEU A 312 1.72 9.97 10.20
C LEU A 312 1.32 10.96 9.11
N THR A 313 0.15 10.76 8.50
CA THR A 313 -0.47 11.72 7.58
C THR A 313 -0.90 12.99 8.34
N THR A 314 -0.42 14.15 7.90
CA THR A 314 -0.72 15.47 8.46
C THR A 314 -1.63 16.31 7.58
N PHE A 315 -1.82 15.92 6.32
CA PHE A 315 -2.65 16.63 5.35
C PHE A 315 -4.09 16.76 5.85
N SER A 316 -4.68 17.95 5.66
CA SER A 316 -6.00 18.28 6.19
C SER A 316 -7.07 17.27 5.77
N ARG A 317 -7.96 16.94 6.72
CA ARG A 317 -9.20 16.16 6.48
C ARG A 317 -10.42 17.06 6.32
N GLU A 318 -10.22 18.38 6.22
CA GLU A 318 -11.30 19.29 5.89
C GLU A 318 -11.62 19.20 4.40
N LEU A 319 -12.90 19.36 4.08
CA LEU A 319 -13.33 19.37 2.68
C LEU A 319 -12.77 20.60 1.97
N ILE A 320 -11.75 20.37 1.15
CA ILE A 320 -11.15 21.40 0.29
C ILE A 320 -11.95 21.50 -1.01
N THR A 321 -12.22 22.73 -1.44
CA THR A 321 -12.82 23.00 -2.74
C THR A 321 -11.74 23.32 -3.78
N VAL A 322 -11.66 22.50 -4.82
CA VAL A 322 -10.86 22.80 -6.01
C VAL A 322 -11.60 23.89 -6.79
N ALA A 323 -10.91 25.03 -6.97
CA ALA A 323 -11.50 26.23 -7.55
C ALA A 323 -11.79 26.04 -9.05
N CYS A 324 -12.95 26.54 -9.48
CA CYS A 324 -13.31 26.67 -10.90
C CYS A 324 -12.52 27.83 -11.52
N SER A 325 -11.23 27.62 -11.82
CA SER A 325 -10.48 28.59 -12.62
C SER A 325 -10.96 28.48 -14.07
N THR A 326 -11.86 29.38 -14.47
CA THR A 326 -12.25 29.60 -15.88
C THR A 326 -11.07 30.02 -16.74
#